data_AF-A0A953E7N2-F1
#
_entry.id   AF-A0A953E7N2-F1
#
_cell.length_a   1.000
_cell.length_b   1.000
_cell.length_c   1.000
_cell.angle_alpha   90.00
_cell.angle_beta   90.00
_cell.angle_gamma   90.00
#
_symmetry.space_group_name_H-M   'P 1'
#
loop_
_entity.id
_entity.type
_entity.pdbx_description
1 polymer ?
#
loop_
_entity_poly.entity_id
_entity_poly.type
_entity_poly.pdbx_seq_one_letter_code
_entity_poly.pdbx_strand_id
1 'polypeptide(L)'
;MVAVARILVSVRDPERQAALFARMFGAGAMTAGPLGRRILKAGEAVVEFAPHDVVAAELGAAAPDPAGRGDHMAMLGLKVRDVRQTVAVLRANGIAGIEETPAGLRVPAAAAMNTTVDFMA
;
A
#
# COMPACT_ATOMS: atom_id res chain seq x y z
N MET A 1 17.26 -5.89 5.72
CA MET A 1 16.20 -6.90 5.88
C MET A 1 15.22 -6.71 4.74
N VAL A 2 14.57 -7.78 4.24
CA VAL A 2 13.43 -7.65 3.33
C VAL A 2 12.19 -8.02 4.11
N ALA A 3 11.20 -7.13 4.14
CA ALA A 3 9.97 -7.34 4.91
C ALA A 3 8.80 -6.60 4.26
N VAL A 4 7.59 -7.12 4.42
CA VAL A 4 6.38 -6.34 4.16
C VAL A 4 6.28 -5.26 5.23
N ALA A 5 6.20 -4.02 4.81
CA ALA A 5 6.18 -2.85 5.68
C ALA A 5 4.79 -2.23 5.76
N ARG A 6 4.09 -2.19 4.62
CA ARG A 6 2.83 -1.44 4.48
C ARG A 6 1.93 -2.14 3.48
N ILE A 7 0.65 -2.24 3.81
CA ILE A 7 -0.39 -2.74 2.92
C ILE A 7 -1.47 -1.66 2.89
N LEU A 8 -1.73 -1.06 1.74
CA LEU A 8 -2.79 -0.08 1.57
C LEU A 8 -3.98 -0.75 0.90
N VAL A 9 -5.13 -0.74 1.57
CA VAL A 9 -6.39 -1.25 1.06
C VAL A 9 -7.31 -0.07 0.79
N SER A 10 -7.73 0.05 -0.46
CA SER A 10 -8.73 1.01 -0.92
C SER A 10 -10.11 0.46 -0.58
N VAL A 11 -10.84 1.15 0.28
CA VAL A 11 -12.13 0.68 0.80
C VAL A 11 -13.20 1.75 0.74
N ARG A 12 -14.45 1.30 0.59
CA ARG A 12 -15.61 2.20 0.56
C ARG A 12 -15.93 2.77 1.95
N ASP A 13 -15.74 1.95 2.98
CA ASP A 13 -16.09 2.27 4.36
C ASP A 13 -15.01 1.75 5.32
N PRO A 14 -13.98 2.58 5.62
CA PRO A 14 -12.93 2.23 6.54
C PRO A 14 -13.43 1.87 7.94
N GLU A 15 -14.50 2.52 8.42
CA GLU A 15 -15.07 2.27 9.76
C GLU A 15 -15.68 0.87 9.84
N ARG A 16 -16.45 0.48 8.83
CA ARG A 16 -17.01 -0.88 8.74
C ARG A 16 -15.91 -1.92 8.66
N GLN A 17 -14.85 -1.68 7.89
CA GLN A 17 -13.70 -2.60 7.85
C GLN A 17 -13.02 -2.69 9.22
N ALA A 18 -12.76 -1.57 9.88
CA ALA A 18 -12.19 -1.57 11.21
C ALA A 18 -13.06 -2.33 12.23
N ALA A 19 -14.38 -2.22 12.16
CA ALA A 19 -15.28 -2.97 13.04
C ALA A 19 -15.17 -4.50 12.83
N LEU A 20 -14.97 -4.96 11.58
CA LEU A 20 -14.74 -6.38 11.29
C LEU A 20 -13.43 -6.85 11.94
N PHE A 21 -12.33 -6.13 11.73
CA PHE A 21 -11.03 -6.49 12.29
C PHE A 21 -10.99 -6.38 13.82
N ALA A 22 -11.64 -5.38 14.41
CA ALA A 22 -11.77 -5.25 15.87
C ALA A 22 -12.54 -6.42 16.51
N ARG A 23 -13.53 -6.99 15.80
CA ARG A 23 -14.23 -8.20 16.28
C ARG A 23 -13.35 -9.44 16.24
N MET A 24 -12.45 -9.54 15.27
CA MET A 24 -11.53 -10.68 15.11
C MET A 24 -10.34 -10.61 16.07
N PHE A 25 -9.77 -9.41 16.26
CA PHE A 25 -8.49 -9.21 16.94
C PHE A 25 -8.57 -8.40 18.24
N GLY A 26 -9.76 -7.92 18.60
CA GLY A 26 -10.02 -7.14 19.81
C GLY A 26 -10.17 -5.63 19.55
N ALA A 27 -10.89 -4.96 20.45
CA ALA A 27 -11.27 -3.54 20.29
C ALA A 27 -10.08 -2.58 20.16
N GLY A 28 -8.92 -2.93 20.74
CA GLY A 28 -7.69 -2.14 20.67
C GLY A 28 -6.80 -2.43 19.46
N ALA A 29 -7.18 -3.38 18.58
CA ALA A 29 -6.36 -3.75 17.42
C ALA A 29 -6.36 -2.69 16.30
N MET A 30 -7.38 -1.84 16.26
CA MET A 30 -7.56 -0.80 15.25
C MET A 30 -7.28 0.58 15.83
N THR A 31 -6.56 1.41 15.09
CA THR A 31 -6.36 2.82 15.42
C THR A 31 -6.84 3.71 14.28
N ALA A 32 -7.35 4.90 14.61
CA ALA A 32 -7.62 5.91 13.61
C ALA A 32 -6.31 6.45 13.01
N GLY A 33 -6.34 6.74 11.72
CA GLY A 33 -5.27 7.40 10.98
C GLY A 33 -5.75 8.70 10.33
N PRO A 34 -4.83 9.48 9.74
CA PRO A 34 -5.18 10.70 9.04
C PRO A 34 -6.09 10.41 7.84
N LEU A 35 -6.84 11.42 7.39
CA LEU A 35 -7.67 11.34 6.18
C LEU A 35 -8.68 10.17 6.20
N GLY A 36 -9.27 9.88 7.36
CA GLY A 36 -10.29 8.83 7.51
C GLY A 36 -9.75 7.40 7.43
N ARG A 37 -8.43 7.20 7.56
CA ARG A 37 -7.83 5.87 7.56
C ARG A 37 -8.14 5.10 8.84
N ARG A 38 -8.16 3.78 8.71
CA ARG A 38 -8.10 2.85 9.84
C ARG A 38 -6.88 1.97 9.71
N ILE A 39 -6.18 1.80 10.82
CA ILE A 39 -4.84 1.23 10.83
C ILE A 39 -4.85 -0.01 11.72
N LEU A 40 -4.36 -1.12 11.18
CA LEU A 40 -4.07 -2.35 11.91
C LEU A 40 -2.56 -2.57 11.93
N LYS A 41 -1.96 -2.66 13.12
CA LYS A 41 -0.56 -3.07 13.26
C LYS A 41 -0.47 -4.59 13.24
N ALA A 42 0.40 -5.14 12.39
CA ALA A 42 0.61 -6.58 12.23
C ALA A 42 2.11 -6.89 12.27
N GLY A 43 2.65 -7.06 13.48
CA GLY A 43 4.10 -7.18 13.68
C GLY A 43 4.81 -5.90 13.24
N GLU A 44 5.77 -6.01 12.32
CA GLU A 44 6.47 -4.86 11.73
C GLU A 44 5.73 -4.22 10.55
N ALA A 45 4.65 -4.85 10.07
CA ALA A 45 3.83 -4.34 8.99
C ALA A 45 2.67 -3.50 9.51
N VAL A 46 2.20 -2.59 8.67
CA VAL A 46 0.96 -1.85 8.89
C VAL A 46 -0.03 -2.12 7.76
N VAL A 47 -1.28 -2.39 8.10
CA VAL A 47 -2.39 -2.45 7.14
C VAL A 47 -3.23 -1.18 7.31
N GLU A 48 -3.37 -0.43 6.23
CA GLU A 48 -4.13 0.81 6.18
C GLU A 48 -5.37 0.60 5.32
N PHE A 49 -6.54 0.81 5.91
CA PHE A 49 -7.81 0.87 5.20
C PHE A 49 -8.11 2.35 4.96
N ALA A 50 -8.08 2.77 3.69
CA ALA A 50 -8.23 4.17 3.31
C ALA A 50 -9.41 4.35 2.33
N PRO A 51 -10.13 5.48 2.41
CA PRO A 51 -11.14 5.83 1.41
C PRO A 51 -10.60 5.79 -0.02
N HIS A 52 -11.43 5.42 -0.99
CA HIS A 52 -11.03 5.29 -2.39
C HIS A 52 -10.42 6.57 -2.98
N ASP A 53 -11.00 7.72 -2.67
CA ASP A 53 -10.52 9.04 -3.12
C ASP A 53 -9.15 9.38 -2.52
N VAL A 54 -8.93 9.05 -1.25
CA VAL A 54 -7.65 9.20 -0.57
C VAL A 54 -6.57 8.32 -1.22
N VAL A 55 -6.91 7.07 -1.56
CA VAL A 55 -5.98 6.19 -2.27
C VAL A 55 -5.69 6.68 -3.69
N ALA A 56 -6.72 7.12 -4.42
CA ALA A 56 -6.55 7.67 -5.76
C ALA A 56 -5.67 8.92 -5.76
N ALA A 57 -5.83 9.80 -4.76
CA ALA A 57 -4.98 10.98 -4.59
C ALA A 57 -3.53 10.61 -4.20
N GLU A 58 -3.32 9.58 -3.37
CA GLU A 58 -1.99 9.14 -2.95
C GLU A 58 -1.20 8.44 -4.08
N LEU A 59 -1.89 7.62 -4.88
CA LEU A 59 -1.25 6.77 -5.89
C LEU A 59 -1.28 7.39 -7.29
N GLY A 60 -2.24 8.27 -7.59
CA GLY A 60 -2.36 8.90 -8.89
C GLY A 60 -2.39 7.88 -10.03
N ALA A 61 -1.56 8.11 -11.06
CA ALA A 61 -1.44 7.22 -12.20
C ALA A 61 -0.84 5.83 -11.87
N ALA A 62 -0.22 5.66 -10.69
CA ALA A 62 0.32 4.39 -10.25
C ALA A 62 -0.73 3.46 -9.63
N ALA A 63 -1.95 3.95 -9.37
CA ALA A 63 -3.04 3.21 -8.76
C ALA A 63 -3.44 1.98 -9.61
N PRO A 64 -3.93 0.89 -8.99
CA PRO A 64 -4.48 -0.23 -9.72
C PRO A 64 -5.80 0.11 -10.41
N ASP A 65 -6.14 -0.67 -11.44
CA ASP A 65 -7.50 -0.76 -11.92
C ASP A 65 -8.33 -1.61 -10.94
N PRO A 66 -9.38 -1.06 -10.31
CA PRO A 66 -10.23 -1.83 -9.41
C PRO A 66 -10.95 -2.99 -10.12
N ALA A 67 -11.10 -2.97 -11.46
CA ALA A 67 -11.75 -4.02 -12.25
C ALA A 67 -13.14 -4.41 -11.70
N GLY A 68 -13.91 -3.41 -11.26
CA GLY A 68 -15.24 -3.59 -10.66
C GLY A 68 -15.25 -4.04 -9.19
N ARG A 69 -14.09 -4.26 -8.57
CA ARG A 69 -14.00 -4.54 -7.13
C ARG A 69 -14.34 -3.29 -6.33
N GLY A 70 -15.15 -3.45 -5.28
CA GLY A 70 -15.39 -2.42 -4.28
C GLY A 70 -14.12 -2.19 -3.46
N ASP A 71 -13.91 -3.03 -2.44
CA ASP A 71 -12.70 -2.99 -1.64
C ASP A 71 -11.59 -3.82 -2.30
N HIS A 72 -10.36 -3.29 -2.35
CA HIS A 72 -9.22 -3.97 -2.96
C HIS A 72 -7.88 -3.51 -2.38
N MET A 73 -6.88 -4.40 -2.39
CA MET A 73 -5.50 -4.01 -2.10
C MET A 73 -4.98 -3.11 -3.22
N ALA A 74 -4.47 -1.95 -2.85
CA ALA A 74 -4.01 -0.95 -3.79
C ALA A 74 -2.49 -0.84 -3.87
N MET A 75 -1.80 -1.00 -2.74
CA MET A 75 -0.35 -0.91 -2.68
C MET A 75 0.24 -1.89 -1.67
N LEU A 76 1.40 -2.45 -2.03
CA LEU A 76 2.27 -3.22 -1.16
C LEU A 76 3.63 -2.53 -1.00
N GLY A 77 3.98 -2.18 0.24
CA GLY A 77 5.23 -1.56 0.61
C GLY A 77 6.21 -2.58 1.15
N LEU A 78 7.41 -2.63 0.58
CA LEU A 78 8.48 -3.55 0.91
C LEU A 78 9.70 -2.78 1.44
N LYS A 79 10.18 -3.13 2.63
CA LYS A 79 11.49 -2.66 3.10
C LYS A 79 12.60 -3.33 2.31
N VAL A 80 13.57 -2.54 1.87
CA VAL A 80 14.79 -2.99 1.20
C VAL A 80 16.00 -2.37 1.87
N ARG A 81 17.15 -3.06 1.78
CA ARG A 81 18.40 -2.57 2.37
C ARG A 81 18.96 -1.35 1.65
N ASP A 82 18.76 -1.30 0.34
CA ASP A 82 19.29 -0.25 -0.52
C ASP A 82 18.30 0.01 -1.66
N VAL A 83 17.64 1.17 -1.58
CA VAL A 83 16.69 1.63 -2.59
C VAL A 83 17.39 1.88 -3.92
N ARG A 84 18.62 2.43 -3.92
CA ARG A 84 19.36 2.72 -5.16
C ARG A 84 19.75 1.44 -5.89
N GLN A 85 20.21 0.42 -5.16
CA GLN A 85 20.46 -0.89 -5.73
C GLN A 85 19.16 -1.50 -6.31
N THR A 86 18.04 -1.34 -5.61
CA THR A 86 16.73 -1.81 -6.07
C THR A 86 16.31 -1.12 -7.39
N VAL A 87 16.47 0.20 -7.48
CA VAL A 87 16.26 0.96 -8.72
C VAL A 87 17.10 0.41 -9.88
N ALA A 88 18.39 0.19 -9.64
CA ALA A 88 19.31 -0.30 -10.66
C ALA A 88 18.87 -1.67 -11.19
N VAL A 89 18.47 -2.59 -10.31
CA VAL A 89 17.97 -3.91 -10.69
C VAL A 89 16.68 -3.81 -11.49
N LEU A 90 15.70 -3.00 -11.05
CA LEU A 90 14.42 -2.87 -11.75
C LEU A 90 14.60 -2.27 -13.15
N ARG A 91 15.45 -1.24 -13.29
CA ARG A 91 15.78 -0.64 -14.59
C ARG A 91 16.51 -1.63 -15.50
N ALA A 92 17.47 -2.38 -14.98
CA ALA A 92 18.21 -3.39 -15.75
C ALA A 92 17.31 -4.52 -16.26
N ASN A 93 16.19 -4.78 -15.59
CA ASN A 93 15.18 -5.78 -15.99
C ASN A 93 14.01 -5.17 -16.78
N GLY A 94 14.11 -3.91 -17.21
CA GLY A 94 13.12 -3.29 -18.10
C GLY A 94 11.78 -2.96 -17.46
N ILE A 95 11.71 -2.83 -16.13
CA ILE A 95 10.48 -2.40 -15.45
C ILE A 95 10.23 -0.92 -15.77
N ALA A 96 9.10 -0.64 -16.42
CA ALA A 96 8.73 0.69 -16.88
C ALA A 96 7.93 1.49 -15.84
N GLY A 97 7.93 2.82 -15.98
CA GLY A 97 7.10 3.73 -15.18
C GLY A 97 7.49 3.85 -13.71
N ILE A 98 8.70 3.43 -13.34
CA ILE A 98 9.21 3.53 -11.97
C ILE A 98 9.40 5.00 -11.60
N GLU A 99 8.89 5.40 -10.44
CA GLU A 99 8.97 6.76 -9.91
C GLU A 99 9.71 6.80 -8.59
N GLU A 100 10.68 7.72 -8.44
CA GLU A 100 11.28 8.01 -7.15
C GLU A 100 10.30 8.84 -6.31
N THR A 101 10.08 8.43 -5.06
CA THR A 101 9.18 9.11 -4.12
C THR A 101 9.96 9.59 -2.90
N PRO A 102 9.42 10.53 -2.10
CA PRO A 102 10.06 10.89 -0.84
C PRO A 102 10.27 9.71 0.13
N ALA A 103 9.46 8.66 0.00
CA ALA A 103 9.52 7.46 0.84
C ALA A 103 10.41 6.34 0.25
N GLY A 104 10.95 6.52 -0.96
CA GLY A 104 11.79 5.54 -1.64
C GLY A 104 11.46 5.44 -3.14
N LEU A 105 10.94 4.30 -3.57
CA LEU A 105 10.67 4.01 -4.97
C LEU A 105 9.27 3.46 -5.14
N ARG A 106 8.59 3.82 -6.23
CA ARG A 106 7.26 3.31 -6.60
C ARG A 106 7.30 2.64 -7.96
N VAL A 107 6.70 1.45 -8.03
CA VAL A 107 6.39 0.74 -9.28
C VAL A 107 4.89 0.78 -9.49
N PRO A 108 4.41 1.26 -10.66
CA PRO A 108 2.99 1.40 -10.92
C PRO A 108 2.32 0.04 -11.05
N ALA A 109 1.04 -0.03 -10.69
CA ALA A 109 0.27 -1.27 -10.72
C ALA A 109 0.27 -1.94 -12.10
N ALA A 110 0.30 -1.15 -13.18
CA ALA A 110 0.41 -1.63 -14.56
C ALA A 110 1.67 -2.49 -14.84
N ALA A 111 2.74 -2.31 -14.06
CA ALA A 111 3.97 -3.07 -14.15
C ALA A 111 4.09 -4.15 -13.06
N ALA A 112 3.09 -4.31 -12.19
CA ALA A 112 3.18 -5.11 -10.96
C ALA A 112 1.87 -5.84 -10.64
N MET A 113 1.37 -6.66 -11.58
CA MET A 113 0.21 -7.54 -11.38
C MET A 113 -1.04 -6.80 -10.84
N ASN A 114 -1.23 -5.55 -11.28
CA ASN A 114 -2.33 -4.68 -10.83
C ASN A 114 -2.32 -4.38 -9.32
N THR A 115 -1.14 -4.16 -8.75
CA THR A 115 -0.93 -3.62 -7.40
C THR A 115 0.30 -2.72 -7.40
N THR A 116 0.18 -1.49 -6.89
CA THR A 116 1.35 -0.61 -6.75
C THR A 116 2.36 -1.24 -5.80
N VAL A 117 3.65 -1.20 -6.12
CA VAL A 117 4.70 -1.68 -5.21
C VAL A 117 5.61 -0.53 -4.82
N ASP A 118 5.66 -0.23 -3.53
CA ASP A 118 6.61 0.75 -2.99
C ASP A 118 7.81 0.01 -2.37
N PHE A 119 9.03 0.42 -2.71
CA PHE A 119 10.25 -0.02 -2.04
C PHE A 119 10.73 1.11 -1.11
N MET A 120 10.90 0.78 0.16
CA MET A 120 11.17 1.72 1.25
C MET A 120 12.51 1.36 1.93
N ALA A 121 13.22 2.35 2.47
CA ALA A 121 14.43 2.12 3.25
C ALA A 121 14.15 1.57 4.65
#